data_AF-A0A3D2WAG1-F1
#
_entry.id   AF-A0A3D2WAG1-F1
#
_cell.length_a   1.000
_cell.length_b   1.000
_cell.length_c   1.000
_cell.angle_alpha   90.00
_cell.angle_beta   90.00
_cell.angle_gamma   90.00
#
_symmetry.space_group_name_H-M   'P 1'
#
loop_
_entity.id
_entity.type
_entity.pdbx_description
1 polymer ?
#
loop_
_entity_poly.entity_id
_entity_poly.type
_entity_poly.pdbx_seq_one_letter_code
_entity_poly.pdbx_strand_id
1 'polypeptide(L)'
;MKKLFGGIDLTWPKVIIAAIIAGAITAVFAIVPAFHYTSFITITATLEVWIFFGIVIIMNSKSNLDSALKCFVFFLISQPLVYLIQVPFSYMGWQLFQFYKYWFYWTVLCLPMGYVGYYMKKNKWWGYLILLPMIGITALSYYQYFSMMQFYFPKYILIVLFCAFGMIFYPVLIFDDKRIQLTGAAIGSVLVIALSAICFMRPPVYSAEILGTTENRKITENCKVFFADPKYGDVSIVYEPNIDEYMVRADFKKAGDTVLTLEMEDGTVRVYDVHIERDTYSVTKRD
;
A
#
# COMPACT_ATOMS: atom_id res chain seq x y z
N MET A 1 33.01 -4.51 -4.53
CA MET A 1 31.68 -5.07 -4.84
C MET A 1 31.25 -4.54 -6.21
N LYS A 2 30.82 -5.40 -7.15
CA LYS A 2 30.12 -4.95 -8.37
C LYS A 2 28.83 -4.24 -7.92
N LYS A 3 28.51 -3.09 -8.52
CA LYS A 3 27.27 -2.35 -8.21
C LYS A 3 26.06 -3.25 -8.50
N LEU A 4 25.17 -3.43 -7.53
CA LEU A 4 23.96 -4.26 -7.71
C LEU A 4 23.04 -3.68 -8.80
N PHE A 5 23.04 -2.36 -8.98
CA PHE A 5 22.25 -1.65 -9.98
C PHE A 5 23.03 -1.24 -11.23
N GLY A 6 24.28 -1.66 -11.41
CA GLY A 6 25.13 -1.20 -12.52
C GLY A 6 25.83 -2.35 -13.24
N GLY A 7 25.86 -2.29 -14.57
CA GLY A 7 26.58 -3.26 -15.41
C GLY A 7 25.67 -4.15 -16.26
N ILE A 8 24.37 -3.87 -16.28
CA ILE A 8 23.44 -4.48 -17.24
C ILE A 8 23.55 -3.69 -18.54
N ASP A 9 23.88 -4.35 -19.65
CA ASP A 9 23.74 -3.75 -20.97
C ASP A 9 22.24 -3.64 -21.33
N LEU A 10 21.65 -2.53 -20.90
CA LEU A 10 20.22 -2.26 -21.03
C LEU A 10 19.92 -1.67 -22.42
N THR A 11 19.78 -2.56 -23.40
CA THR A 11 19.40 -2.21 -24.77
C THR A 11 17.90 -1.92 -24.87
N TRP A 12 17.48 -1.22 -25.93
CA TRP A 12 16.08 -0.90 -26.20
C TRP A 12 15.15 -2.13 -26.20
N PRO A 13 15.48 -3.24 -26.89
CA PRO A 13 14.67 -4.46 -26.83
C PRO A 13 14.47 -4.99 -25.41
N LYS A 14 15.51 -4.96 -24.57
CA LYS A 14 15.41 -5.41 -23.17
C LYS A 14 14.49 -4.53 -22.34
N VAL A 15 14.51 -3.21 -22.54
CA VAL A 15 13.60 -2.27 -21.86
C VAL A 15 12.15 -2.55 -22.25
N ILE A 16 11.88 -2.76 -23.54
CA ILE A 16 10.54 -3.06 -24.05
C ILE A 16 10.03 -4.39 -23.47
N ILE A 17 10.85 -5.44 -23.51
CA ILE A 17 10.50 -6.76 -22.95
C ILE A 17 10.23 -6.65 -21.45
N ALA A 18 11.10 -5.95 -20.70
CA ALA A 18 10.91 -5.75 -19.27
C ALA A 18 9.61 -4.97 -18.96
N ALA A 19 9.27 -3.96 -19.76
CA ALA A 19 8.04 -3.20 -19.61
C ALA A 19 6.79 -4.07 -19.83
N ILE A 20 6.81 -4.91 -20.87
CA ILE A 20 5.72 -5.85 -21.15
C ILE A 20 5.55 -6.84 -20.00
N ILE A 21 6.65 -7.44 -19.52
CA ILE A 21 6.62 -8.39 -18.40
C ILE A 21 6.10 -7.71 -17.13
N ALA A 22 6.60 -6.52 -16.79
CA ALA A 22 6.17 -5.78 -15.61
C ALA A 22 4.67 -5.44 -15.67
N GLY A 23 4.19 -4.99 -16.83
CA GLY A 23 2.76 -4.70 -17.04
C GLY A 23 1.89 -5.95 -16.94
N ALA A 24 2.29 -7.05 -17.58
CA ALA A 24 1.56 -8.31 -17.55
C ALA A 24 1.50 -8.92 -16.14
N ILE A 25 2.63 -8.99 -15.43
CA ILE A 25 2.68 -9.52 -14.06
C ILE A 25 1.80 -8.67 -13.13
N THR A 26 1.89 -7.34 -13.24
CA THR A 26 1.07 -6.44 -12.42
C THR A 26 -0.42 -6.63 -12.70
N ALA A 27 -0.81 -6.81 -13.96
CA ALA A 27 -2.20 -7.13 -14.31
C ALA A 27 -2.66 -8.47 -13.73
N VAL A 28 -1.82 -9.51 -13.77
CA VAL A 28 -2.15 -10.81 -13.17
C VAL A 28 -2.37 -10.66 -11.66
N PHE A 29 -1.53 -9.88 -10.98
CA PHE A 29 -1.74 -9.58 -9.56
C PHE A 29 -3.03 -8.81 -9.29
N ALA A 30 -3.46 -7.96 -10.22
CA ALA A 30 -4.72 -7.24 -10.15
C ALA A 30 -5.96 -8.13 -10.33
N ILE A 31 -5.86 -9.15 -11.18
CA ILE A 31 -7.01 -9.98 -11.60
C ILE A 31 -7.25 -11.14 -10.63
N VAL A 32 -6.20 -11.75 -10.09
CA VAL A 32 -6.33 -12.99 -9.31
C VAL A 32 -6.80 -12.67 -7.88
N PRO A 33 -7.99 -13.14 -7.45
CA PRO A 33 -8.55 -12.80 -6.14
C PRO A 33 -7.69 -13.21 -4.95
N ALA A 34 -6.87 -14.27 -5.10
CA ALA A 34 -5.97 -14.72 -4.04
C ALA A 34 -4.92 -13.67 -3.64
N PHE A 35 -4.64 -12.68 -4.51
CA PHE A 35 -3.74 -11.58 -4.21
C PHE A 35 -4.44 -10.36 -3.60
N HIS A 36 -5.78 -10.37 -3.49
CA HIS A 36 -6.51 -9.30 -2.84
C HIS A 36 -6.09 -9.16 -1.37
N TYR A 37 -5.95 -7.90 -0.96
CA TYR A 37 -5.47 -7.54 0.37
C TYR A 37 -4.07 -8.08 0.72
N THR A 38 -3.21 -8.36 -0.26
CA THR A 38 -1.83 -8.83 -0.04
C THR A 38 -0.80 -7.83 -0.53
N SER A 39 0.48 -8.10 -0.32
CA SER A 39 1.59 -7.31 -0.88
C SER A 39 1.63 -7.29 -2.41
N PHE A 40 0.97 -8.23 -3.10
CA PHE A 40 1.05 -8.34 -4.55
C PHE A 40 0.12 -7.35 -5.26
N ILE A 41 -1.03 -7.04 -4.67
CA ILE A 41 -1.97 -6.08 -5.26
C ILE A 41 -1.42 -4.65 -5.22
N THR A 42 -0.51 -4.35 -4.29
CA THR A 42 -0.07 -2.97 -4.04
C THR A 42 0.66 -2.35 -5.23
N ILE A 43 1.43 -3.16 -5.97
CA ILE A 43 2.11 -2.72 -7.21
C ILE A 43 1.18 -2.14 -8.27
N THR A 44 -0.12 -2.44 -8.21
CA THR A 44 -1.12 -1.92 -9.14
C THR A 44 -1.49 -0.45 -8.85
N ALA A 45 -1.24 0.03 -7.63
CA ALA A 45 -1.78 1.29 -7.14
C ALA A 45 -0.71 2.29 -6.66
N THR A 46 0.50 1.83 -6.33
CA THR A 46 1.53 2.67 -5.69
C THR A 46 2.89 2.56 -6.37
N LEU A 47 3.78 3.50 -6.03
CA LEU A 47 4.97 3.80 -6.82
C LEU A 47 6.23 3.05 -6.40
N GLU A 48 6.30 2.39 -5.23
CA GLU A 48 7.57 1.88 -4.69
C GLU A 48 8.29 0.88 -5.60
N VAL A 49 7.57 -0.09 -6.18
CA VAL A 49 8.17 -1.07 -7.11
C VAL A 49 8.52 -0.41 -8.45
N TRP A 50 7.74 0.58 -8.86
CA TRP A 50 8.00 1.35 -10.07
C TRP A 50 9.19 2.30 -9.93
N ILE A 51 9.40 2.87 -8.74
CA ILE A 51 10.59 3.64 -8.37
C ILE A 51 11.82 2.73 -8.49
N PHE A 52 11.74 1.50 -8.00
CA PHE A 52 12.81 0.51 -8.16
C PHE A 52 13.13 0.26 -9.63
N PHE A 53 12.14 0.02 -10.49
CA PHE A 53 12.37 -0.12 -11.94
C PHE A 53 13.01 1.13 -12.54
N GLY A 54 12.53 2.32 -12.17
CA GLY A 54 13.09 3.60 -12.59
C GLY A 54 14.57 3.71 -12.22
N ILE A 55 14.94 3.42 -10.97
CA ILE A 55 16.33 3.43 -10.50
C ILE A 55 17.19 2.45 -11.30
N VAL A 56 16.71 1.21 -11.50
CA VAL A 56 17.45 0.20 -12.30
C VAL A 56 17.72 0.70 -13.72
N ILE A 57 16.72 1.32 -14.37
CA ILE A 57 16.86 1.88 -15.71
C ILE A 57 17.88 3.02 -15.73
N ILE A 58 17.74 3.98 -14.82
CA ILE A 58 18.62 5.15 -14.71
C ILE A 58 20.09 4.70 -14.52
N MET A 59 20.32 3.78 -13.59
CA MET A 59 21.66 3.33 -13.23
C MET A 59 22.36 2.54 -14.35
N ASN A 60 21.60 1.96 -15.29
CA ASN A 60 22.13 1.24 -16.46
C ASN A 60 22.05 2.02 -17.78
N SER A 61 21.56 3.25 -17.76
CA SER A 61 21.48 4.10 -18.95
C SER A 61 22.82 4.75 -19.30
N LYS A 62 23.03 5.06 -20.58
CA LYS A 62 24.31 5.57 -21.12
C LYS A 62 24.45 7.09 -20.95
N SER A 63 23.36 7.84 -21.01
CA SER A 63 23.33 9.30 -20.87
C SER A 63 22.03 9.77 -20.18
N ASN A 64 21.95 11.05 -19.82
CA ASN A 64 20.72 11.65 -19.26
C ASN A 64 19.52 11.44 -20.19
N LEU A 65 19.71 11.63 -21.50
CA LEU A 65 18.65 11.52 -22.49
C LEU A 65 18.25 10.05 -22.71
N ASP A 66 19.22 9.13 -22.73
CA ASP A 66 18.96 7.68 -22.78
C ASP A 66 18.14 7.23 -21.55
N SER A 67 18.49 7.73 -20.37
CA SER A 67 17.77 7.49 -19.12
C SER A 67 16.33 8.01 -19.16
N ALA A 68 16.15 9.26 -19.56
CA ALA A 68 14.83 9.89 -19.71
C ALA A 68 13.93 9.10 -20.66
N LEU A 69 14.43 8.79 -21.86
CA LEU A 69 13.65 8.08 -22.87
C LEU A 69 13.34 6.64 -22.45
N LYS A 70 14.29 5.91 -21.85
CA LYS A 70 14.04 4.53 -21.39
C LYS A 70 13.05 4.49 -20.24
N CYS A 71 13.14 5.40 -19.26
CA CYS A 71 12.13 5.50 -18.22
C CYS A 71 10.77 5.83 -18.84
N PHE A 72 10.67 6.86 -19.68
CA PHE A 72 9.43 7.23 -20.36
C PHE A 72 8.81 6.05 -21.12
N VAL A 73 9.57 5.38 -21.99
CA VAL A 73 9.09 4.25 -22.80
C VAL A 73 8.70 3.06 -21.94
N PHE A 74 9.46 2.76 -20.88
CA PHE A 74 9.12 1.67 -19.97
C PHE A 74 7.74 1.88 -19.34
N PHE A 75 7.46 3.09 -18.83
CA PHE A 75 6.16 3.42 -18.23
C PHE A 75 5.05 3.57 -19.28
N LEU A 76 5.37 4.11 -20.46
CA LEU A 76 4.44 4.24 -21.57
C LEU A 76 3.92 2.89 -22.08
N ILE A 77 4.72 1.83 -21.98
CA ILE A 77 4.30 0.47 -22.33
C ILE A 77 3.64 -0.23 -21.15
N SER A 78 4.32 -0.26 -20.00
CA SER A 78 3.87 -1.06 -18.85
C SER A 78 2.53 -0.60 -18.32
N GLN A 79 2.33 0.70 -18.09
CA GLN A 79 1.13 1.23 -17.43
C GLN A 79 -0.15 0.98 -18.22
N PRO A 80 -0.29 1.34 -19.52
CA PRO A 80 -1.52 1.03 -20.24
C PRO A 80 -1.74 -0.47 -20.41
N LEU A 81 -0.66 -1.26 -20.52
CA LEU A 81 -0.78 -2.72 -20.62
C LEU A 81 -1.40 -3.34 -19.37
N VAL A 82 -1.09 -2.82 -18.17
CA VAL A 82 -1.74 -3.21 -16.91
C VAL A 82 -3.26 -3.12 -17.02
N TYR A 83 -3.76 -2.01 -17.57
CA TYR A 83 -5.19 -1.77 -17.76
C TYR A 83 -5.78 -2.62 -18.89
N LEU A 84 -5.11 -2.71 -20.04
CA LEU A 84 -5.58 -3.49 -21.19
C LEU A 84 -5.84 -4.95 -20.83
N ILE A 85 -4.95 -5.58 -20.07
CA ILE A 85 -5.09 -6.99 -19.68
C ILE A 85 -6.22 -7.17 -18.66
N GLN A 86 -6.49 -6.17 -17.82
CA GLN A 86 -7.57 -6.22 -16.82
C GLN A 86 -8.98 -6.04 -17.42
N VAL A 87 -9.12 -5.29 -18.52
CA VAL A 87 -10.43 -5.00 -19.15
C VAL A 87 -11.35 -6.22 -19.28
N PRO A 88 -10.92 -7.35 -19.88
CA PRO A 88 -11.82 -8.51 -20.06
C PRO A 88 -12.20 -9.23 -18.76
N PHE A 89 -11.52 -8.94 -17.64
CA PHE A 89 -11.77 -9.58 -16.34
C PHE A 89 -12.37 -8.63 -15.30
N SER A 90 -12.50 -7.34 -15.62
CA SER A 90 -13.04 -6.33 -14.71
C SER A 90 -14.52 -6.10 -14.97
N TYR A 91 -15.32 -6.02 -13.90
CA TYR A 91 -16.74 -5.63 -13.99
C TYR A 91 -16.93 -4.23 -14.61
N MET A 92 -15.91 -3.37 -14.56
CA MET A 92 -15.92 -2.02 -15.15
C MET A 92 -15.64 -2.02 -16.66
N GLY A 93 -15.11 -3.12 -17.21
CA GLY A 93 -14.65 -3.19 -18.59
C GLY A 93 -13.71 -2.03 -18.95
N TRP A 94 -13.98 -1.35 -20.06
CA TRP A 94 -13.20 -0.21 -20.53
C TRP A 94 -13.22 1.01 -19.62
N GLN A 95 -14.21 1.14 -18.71
CA GLN A 95 -14.26 2.27 -17.77
C GLN A 95 -13.06 2.28 -16.81
N LEU A 96 -12.36 1.14 -16.65
CA LEU A 96 -11.12 1.05 -15.87
C LEU A 96 -10.05 2.06 -16.34
N PHE A 97 -10.04 2.43 -17.62
CA PHE A 97 -9.11 3.42 -18.17
C PHE A 97 -9.26 4.83 -17.60
N GLN A 98 -10.37 5.15 -16.92
CA GLN A 98 -10.51 6.44 -16.24
C GLN A 98 -9.44 6.66 -15.17
N PHE A 99 -8.88 5.59 -14.61
CA PHE A 99 -7.80 5.64 -13.61
C PHE A 99 -6.42 5.77 -14.24
N TYR A 100 -6.26 5.41 -15.53
CA TYR A 100 -5.00 5.52 -16.26
C TYR A 100 -4.51 6.97 -16.40
N LYS A 101 -5.41 7.96 -16.34
CA LYS A 101 -5.05 9.39 -16.44
C LYS A 101 -3.95 9.79 -15.44
N TYR A 102 -3.99 9.24 -14.23
CA TYR A 102 -2.99 9.55 -13.19
C TYR A 102 -1.63 8.92 -13.55
N TRP A 103 -1.63 7.69 -14.04
CA TRP A 103 -0.42 7.03 -14.52
C TRP A 103 0.16 7.70 -15.76
N PHE A 104 -0.67 8.25 -16.63
CA PHE A 104 -0.19 9.01 -17.78
C PHE A 104 0.62 10.25 -17.35
N TYR A 105 0.16 10.99 -16.34
CA TYR A 105 0.95 12.10 -15.78
C TYR A 105 2.30 11.63 -15.24
N TRP A 106 2.33 10.51 -14.50
CA TRP A 106 3.58 9.93 -14.01
C TRP A 106 4.51 9.50 -15.14
N THR A 107 3.97 8.86 -16.18
CA THR A 107 4.72 8.47 -17.38
C THR A 107 5.37 9.68 -18.03
N VAL A 108 4.64 10.78 -18.23
CA VAL A 108 5.21 12.02 -18.81
C VAL A 108 6.31 12.60 -17.91
N LEU A 109 6.09 12.61 -16.60
CA LEU A 109 7.09 13.07 -15.63
C LEU A 109 8.35 12.19 -15.59
N CYS A 110 8.32 10.95 -16.10
CA CYS A 110 9.52 10.13 -16.25
C CYS A 110 10.57 10.75 -17.17
N LEU A 111 10.20 11.64 -18.10
CA LEU A 111 11.18 12.36 -18.93
C LEU A 111 12.10 13.26 -18.08
N PRO A 112 11.61 14.29 -17.37
CA PRO A 112 12.45 15.11 -16.51
C PRO A 112 13.06 14.31 -15.36
N MET A 113 12.32 13.38 -14.75
CA MET A 113 12.83 12.56 -13.65
C MET A 113 13.98 11.64 -14.08
N GLY A 114 13.87 10.98 -15.24
CA GLY A 114 14.93 10.12 -15.76
C GLY A 114 16.16 10.93 -16.20
N TYR A 115 15.95 12.13 -16.75
CA TYR A 115 17.04 13.04 -17.13
C TYR A 115 17.84 13.50 -15.90
N VAL A 116 17.14 14.00 -14.88
CA VAL A 116 17.76 14.48 -13.62
C VAL A 116 18.32 13.31 -12.82
N GLY A 117 17.61 12.19 -12.77
CA GLY A 117 18.00 10.98 -12.05
C GLY A 117 19.35 10.44 -12.49
N TYR A 118 19.73 10.60 -13.77
CA TYR A 118 21.06 10.19 -14.24
C TYR A 118 22.20 10.84 -13.47
N TYR A 119 22.02 12.07 -12.96
CA TYR A 119 23.06 12.75 -12.16
C TYR A 119 23.37 12.03 -10.84
N MET A 120 22.53 11.11 -10.36
CA MET A 120 22.86 10.23 -9.22
C MET A 120 24.14 9.42 -9.48
N LYS A 121 24.43 9.08 -10.75
CA LYS A 121 25.63 8.33 -11.14
C LYS A 121 26.93 9.10 -10.91
N LYS A 122 26.87 10.42 -10.75
CA LYS A 122 28.06 11.27 -10.50
C LYS A 122 28.65 11.11 -9.09
N ASN A 123 27.99 10.35 -8.22
CA ASN A 123 28.47 10.04 -6.87
C ASN A 123 28.82 11.28 -6.03
N LYS A 124 27.89 12.25 -6.01
CA LYS A 124 27.98 13.50 -5.23
C LYS A 124 26.75 13.64 -4.32
N TRP A 125 26.86 14.47 -3.28
CA TRP A 125 25.75 14.77 -2.37
C TRP A 125 24.48 15.26 -3.05
N TRP A 126 24.60 16.06 -4.11
CA TRP A 126 23.43 16.47 -4.92
C TRP A 126 22.74 15.28 -5.59
N GLY A 127 23.46 14.21 -5.91
CA GLY A 127 22.86 12.94 -6.34
C GLY A 127 22.00 12.31 -5.25
N TYR A 128 22.45 12.36 -3.99
CA TYR A 128 21.62 11.89 -2.87
C TYR A 128 20.38 12.77 -2.66
N LEU A 129 20.49 14.09 -2.84
CA LEU A 129 19.34 15.00 -2.80
C LEU A 129 18.30 14.67 -3.90
N ILE A 130 18.75 14.21 -5.08
CA ILE A 130 17.85 13.72 -6.14
C ILE A 130 17.13 12.42 -5.74
N LEU A 131 17.77 11.57 -4.93
CA LEU A 131 17.18 10.32 -4.44
C LEU A 131 16.17 10.53 -3.30
N LEU A 132 16.31 11.59 -2.50
CA LEU A 132 15.46 11.83 -1.33
C LEU A 132 13.96 11.88 -1.63
N PRO A 133 13.46 12.53 -2.70
CA PRO A 133 12.03 12.47 -3.05
C PRO A 133 11.52 11.05 -3.27
N MET A 134 12.32 10.18 -3.89
CA MET A 134 11.96 8.77 -4.07
C MET A 134 11.87 8.05 -2.73
N ILE A 135 12.85 8.26 -1.84
CA ILE A 135 12.82 7.72 -0.47
C ILE A 135 11.61 8.25 0.31
N GLY A 136 11.26 9.52 0.15
CA GLY A 136 10.10 10.13 0.80
C GLY A 136 8.79 9.50 0.35
N ILE A 137 8.60 9.28 -0.96
CA ILE A 137 7.43 8.56 -1.49
C ILE A 137 7.40 7.13 -0.96
N THR A 138 8.53 6.42 -0.97
CA THR A 138 8.64 5.07 -0.40
C THR A 138 8.32 5.06 1.10
N ALA A 139 8.66 6.10 1.84
CA ALA A 139 8.34 6.25 3.27
C ALA A 139 6.84 6.45 3.51
N LEU A 140 6.15 7.19 2.65
CA LEU A 140 4.69 7.32 2.69
C LEU A 140 4.00 5.98 2.39
N SER A 141 4.46 5.26 1.35
CA SER A 141 4.01 3.89 1.07
C SER A 141 4.27 2.96 2.26
N TYR A 142 5.46 3.02 2.87
CA TYR A 142 5.81 2.23 4.04
C TYR A 142 4.82 2.45 5.19
N TYR A 143 4.56 3.71 5.54
CA TYR A 143 3.62 4.06 6.61
C TYR A 143 2.23 3.49 6.35
N GLN A 144 1.72 3.66 5.12
CA GLN A 144 0.42 3.13 4.73
C GLN A 144 0.40 1.60 4.81
N TYR A 145 1.41 0.91 4.29
CA TYR A 145 1.44 -0.55 4.27
C TYR A 145 1.73 -1.18 5.62
N PHE A 146 2.49 -0.51 6.48
CA PHE A 146 2.70 -0.99 7.83
C PHE A 146 1.39 -0.96 8.62
N SER A 147 0.61 0.11 8.46
CA SER A 147 -0.76 0.18 8.98
C SER A 147 -1.67 -0.91 8.37
N MET A 148 -1.57 -1.20 7.08
CA MET A 148 -2.29 -2.32 6.44
C MET A 148 -1.88 -3.68 7.00
N MET A 149 -0.58 -3.90 7.19
CA MET A 149 -0.02 -5.11 7.75
C MET A 149 -0.48 -5.36 9.18
N GLN A 150 -0.57 -4.32 10.01
CA GLN A 150 -1.08 -4.45 11.38
C GLN A 150 -2.55 -4.91 11.38
N PHE A 151 -3.40 -4.31 10.54
CA PHE A 151 -4.82 -4.65 10.47
C PHE A 151 -5.09 -6.04 9.86
N TYR A 152 -4.34 -6.41 8.82
CA TYR A 152 -4.50 -7.67 8.07
C TYR A 152 -3.41 -8.72 8.35
N PHE A 153 -2.73 -8.65 9.50
CA PHE A 153 -1.56 -9.49 9.76
C PHE A 153 -1.84 -10.98 9.53
N PRO A 154 -1.01 -11.73 8.75
CA PRO A 154 0.33 -11.39 8.25
C PRO A 154 0.40 -10.87 6.79
N LYS A 155 -0.73 -10.39 6.22
CA LYS A 155 -0.71 -9.83 4.86
C LYS A 155 0.11 -8.52 4.82
N TYR A 156 0.53 -8.09 3.64
CA TYR A 156 1.37 -6.89 3.40
C TYR A 156 2.82 -6.92 3.93
N ILE A 157 3.29 -7.98 4.61
CA ILE A 157 4.67 -8.07 5.11
C ILE A 157 5.71 -7.84 4.00
N LEU A 158 5.52 -8.46 2.83
CA LEU A 158 6.53 -8.38 1.76
C LEU A 158 6.71 -6.94 1.25
N ILE A 159 5.62 -6.19 1.06
CA ILE A 159 5.74 -4.80 0.58
C ILE A 159 6.29 -3.86 1.65
N VAL A 160 5.96 -4.11 2.92
CA VAL A 160 6.54 -3.39 4.07
C VAL A 160 8.06 -3.59 4.12
N LEU A 161 8.51 -4.84 4.03
CA LEU A 161 9.93 -5.17 4.00
C LEU A 161 10.61 -4.58 2.75
N PHE A 162 9.95 -4.61 1.59
CA PHE A 162 10.47 -4.01 0.38
C PHE A 162 10.65 -2.49 0.51
N CYS A 163 9.69 -1.78 1.09
CA CYS A 163 9.80 -0.34 1.32
C CYS A 163 10.93 -0.01 2.31
N ALA A 164 10.99 -0.72 3.45
CA ALA A 164 12.07 -0.56 4.43
C ALA A 164 13.44 -0.83 3.79
N PHE A 165 13.54 -1.89 2.97
CA PHE A 165 14.74 -2.19 2.23
C PHE A 165 15.11 -1.06 1.26
N GLY A 166 14.17 -0.55 0.47
CA GLY A 166 14.41 0.56 -0.45
C GLY A 166 14.93 1.81 0.27
N MET A 167 14.30 2.19 1.39
CA MET A 167 14.70 3.35 2.19
C MET A 167 16.14 3.23 2.74
N ILE A 168 16.55 2.05 3.18
CA ILE A 168 17.88 1.82 3.78
C ILE A 168 18.95 1.58 2.72
N PHE A 169 18.66 0.77 1.71
CA PHE A 169 19.66 0.23 0.81
C PHE A 169 19.78 0.99 -0.52
N TYR A 170 18.82 1.80 -0.96
CA TYR A 170 19.02 2.59 -2.18
C TYR A 170 20.30 3.45 -2.14
N PRO A 171 20.61 4.19 -1.06
CA PRO A 171 21.85 4.96 -1.00
C PRO A 171 23.11 4.08 -1.03
N VAL A 172 23.06 2.91 -0.36
CA VAL A 172 24.16 1.95 -0.31
C VAL A 172 24.45 1.35 -1.68
N LEU A 173 23.40 1.08 -2.45
CA LEU A 173 23.49 0.37 -3.73
C LEU A 173 23.73 1.29 -4.93
N ILE A 174 23.41 2.58 -4.82
CA ILE A 174 23.53 3.58 -5.90
C ILE A 174 24.90 4.29 -5.86
N PHE A 175 25.32 4.71 -4.68
CA PHE A 175 26.52 5.53 -4.49
C PHE A 175 27.75 4.67 -4.17
N ASP A 176 28.95 5.12 -4.55
CA ASP A 176 30.22 4.51 -4.13
C ASP A 176 30.87 5.25 -2.95
N ASP A 177 30.46 6.50 -2.71
CA ASP A 177 30.98 7.29 -1.60
C ASP A 177 30.45 6.75 -0.27
N LYS A 178 31.36 6.19 0.55
CA LYS A 178 31.04 5.61 1.86
C LYS A 178 30.31 6.57 2.79
N ARG A 179 30.57 7.88 2.71
CA ARG A 179 29.89 8.88 3.55
C ARG A 179 28.42 9.02 3.14
N ILE A 180 28.14 9.06 1.83
CA ILE A 180 26.77 9.10 1.31
C ILE A 180 26.04 7.79 1.64
N GLN A 181 26.68 6.65 1.43
CA GLN A 181 26.11 5.33 1.76
C GLN A 181 25.72 5.24 3.24
N LEU A 182 26.66 5.56 4.15
CA LEU A 182 26.43 5.47 5.59
C LEU A 182 25.37 6.46 6.06
N THR A 183 25.45 7.72 5.61
CA THR A 183 24.48 8.75 5.98
C THR A 183 23.08 8.39 5.46
N GLY A 184 22.99 7.95 4.20
CA GLY A 184 21.72 7.55 3.62
C GLY A 184 21.10 6.33 4.29
N ALA A 185 21.89 5.31 4.60
CA ALA A 185 21.42 4.14 5.35
C ALA A 185 20.99 4.49 6.77
N ALA A 186 21.72 5.38 7.46
CA ALA A 186 21.36 5.86 8.79
C ALA A 186 20.03 6.62 8.77
N ILE A 187 19.87 7.58 7.84
CA ILE A 187 18.61 8.33 7.66
C ILE A 187 17.45 7.37 7.35
N GLY A 188 17.65 6.44 6.40
CA GLY A 188 16.64 5.44 6.05
C GLY A 188 16.24 4.58 7.25
N SER A 189 17.21 4.13 8.06
CA SER A 189 16.96 3.31 9.24
C SER A 189 16.20 4.07 10.33
N VAL A 190 16.59 5.33 10.60
CA VAL A 190 15.90 6.21 11.55
C VAL A 190 14.46 6.45 11.09
N LEU A 191 14.22 6.69 9.80
CA LEU A 191 12.87 6.87 9.26
C LEU A 191 12.02 5.61 9.41
N VAL A 192 12.57 4.43 9.11
CA VAL A 192 11.85 3.16 9.32
C VAL A 192 11.46 3.00 10.78
N ILE A 193 12.40 3.16 11.71
CA ILE A 193 12.14 3.02 13.16
C ILE A 193 11.08 4.03 13.62
N ALA A 194 11.21 5.30 13.23
CA ALA A 194 10.28 6.35 13.62
C ALA A 194 8.87 6.08 13.09
N LEU A 195 8.74 5.70 11.81
CA LEU A 195 7.44 5.39 11.22
C LEU A 195 6.81 4.14 11.82
N SER A 196 7.60 3.08 12.07
CA SER A 196 7.10 1.90 12.78
C SER A 196 6.59 2.28 14.17
N ALA A 197 7.34 3.08 14.93
CA ALA A 197 6.95 3.52 16.27
C ALA A 197 5.65 4.32 16.23
N ILE A 198 5.51 5.25 15.28
CA ILE A 198 4.26 6.01 15.09
C ILE A 198 3.09 5.06 14.81
N CYS A 199 3.24 4.07 13.92
CA CYS A 199 2.18 3.10 13.65
C CYS A 199 1.85 2.22 14.86
N PHE A 200 2.82 1.89 15.71
CA PHE A 200 2.54 1.13 16.94
C PHE A 200 1.85 1.97 18.01
N MET A 201 2.19 3.25 18.12
CA MET A 201 1.52 4.18 19.04
C MET A 201 0.11 4.57 18.57
N ARG A 202 -0.14 4.49 17.27
CA ARG A 202 -1.43 4.80 16.63
C ARG A 202 -1.86 3.63 15.73
N PRO A 203 -2.24 2.49 16.32
CA PRO A 203 -2.67 1.35 15.54
C PRO A 203 -3.90 1.72 14.69
N PRO A 204 -4.07 1.10 13.50
CA PRO A 204 -5.24 1.32 12.67
C PRO A 204 -6.51 0.92 13.42
N VAL A 205 -7.49 1.82 13.43
CA VAL A 205 -8.84 1.55 13.94
C VAL A 205 -9.85 1.93 12.86
N TYR A 206 -10.74 1.01 12.54
CA TYR A 206 -11.92 1.27 11.71
C TYR A 206 -13.14 1.35 12.63
N SER A 207 -13.67 2.56 12.81
CA SER A 207 -14.86 2.80 13.64
C SER A 207 -16.11 2.76 12.78
N ALA A 208 -17.11 1.98 13.20
CA ALA A 208 -18.41 1.93 12.55
C ALA A 208 -19.55 1.72 13.55
N GLU A 209 -20.71 2.30 13.25
CA GLU A 209 -21.98 1.96 13.89
C GLU A 209 -22.56 0.74 13.18
N ILE A 210 -22.66 -0.37 13.89
CA ILE A 210 -22.91 -1.69 13.29
C ILE A 210 -24.31 -2.24 13.52
N LEU A 211 -25.02 -1.77 14.55
CA LEU A 211 -26.38 -2.20 14.88
C LEU A 211 -27.16 -1.03 15.50
N GLY A 212 -28.35 -0.74 14.98
CA GLY A 212 -29.28 0.23 15.55
C GLY A 212 -30.47 -0.41 16.28
N THR A 213 -31.33 0.45 16.83
CA THR A 213 -32.60 0.02 17.41
C THR A 213 -33.56 -0.34 16.26
N THR A 214 -34.31 -1.43 16.41
CA THR A 214 -35.34 -1.84 15.43
C THR A 214 -36.57 -2.32 16.19
N GLU A 215 -37.71 -2.50 15.51
CA GLU A 215 -38.97 -2.94 16.15
C GLU A 215 -38.81 -4.21 17.02
N ASN A 216 -37.86 -5.09 16.68
CA ASN A 216 -37.56 -6.32 17.42
C ASN A 216 -36.32 -6.23 18.33
N ARG A 217 -35.71 -5.05 18.49
CA ARG A 217 -34.43 -4.84 19.20
C ARG A 217 -34.38 -3.45 19.82
N LYS A 218 -34.76 -3.35 21.10
CA LYS A 218 -34.60 -2.13 21.88
C LYS A 218 -33.21 -2.12 22.52
N ILE A 219 -32.28 -1.37 21.93
CA ILE A 219 -30.95 -1.17 22.51
C ILE A 219 -31.06 0.00 23.49
N THR A 220 -30.54 -0.17 24.71
CA THR A 220 -30.51 0.86 25.75
C THR A 220 -29.09 1.01 26.27
N GLU A 221 -28.84 2.08 27.04
CA GLU A 221 -27.53 2.37 27.62
C GLU A 221 -27.00 1.25 28.54
N ASN A 222 -27.89 0.44 29.14
CA ASN A 222 -27.48 -0.63 30.07
C ASN A 222 -27.23 -1.98 29.39
N CYS A 223 -27.45 -2.10 28.07
CA CYS A 223 -27.07 -3.33 27.36
C CYS A 223 -25.56 -3.55 27.50
N LYS A 224 -25.13 -4.81 27.58
CA LYS A 224 -23.70 -5.14 27.50
C LYS A 224 -23.37 -5.65 26.12
N VAL A 225 -22.32 -5.12 25.54
CA VAL A 225 -21.86 -5.52 24.22
C VAL A 225 -20.37 -5.80 24.27
N PHE A 226 -19.95 -6.92 23.71
CA PHE A 226 -18.55 -7.31 23.63
C PHE A 226 -18.31 -8.23 22.43
N PHE A 227 -17.10 -8.18 21.88
CA PHE A 227 -16.64 -9.22 20.97
C PHE A 227 -16.17 -10.42 21.79
N ALA A 228 -16.43 -11.62 21.28
CA ALA A 228 -15.93 -12.86 21.88
C ALA A 228 -14.40 -12.89 21.95
N ASP A 229 -13.72 -12.23 21.01
CA ASP A 229 -12.27 -12.07 21.02
C ASP A 229 -11.90 -10.56 20.98
N PRO A 230 -11.28 -10.04 22.06
CA PRO A 230 -10.97 -8.61 22.20
C PRO A 230 -9.89 -8.14 21.22
N LYS A 231 -9.16 -9.03 20.54
CA LYS A 231 -8.15 -8.63 19.56
C LYS A 231 -8.75 -7.94 18.33
N TYR A 232 -10.05 -8.14 18.06
CA TYR A 232 -10.73 -7.60 16.89
C TYR A 232 -11.17 -6.15 17.08
N GLY A 233 -11.27 -5.66 18.31
CA GLY A 233 -11.71 -4.29 18.56
C GLY A 233 -12.40 -4.13 19.91
N ASP A 234 -12.83 -2.91 20.15
CA ASP A 234 -13.69 -2.58 21.28
C ASP A 234 -15.11 -2.28 20.75
N VAL A 235 -16.12 -2.49 21.58
CA VAL A 235 -17.51 -2.15 21.27
C VAL A 235 -18.12 -1.39 22.42
N SER A 236 -18.98 -0.45 22.07
CA SER A 236 -19.69 0.39 23.03
C SER A 236 -21.07 0.73 22.51
N ILE A 237 -21.95 1.13 23.41
CA ILE A 237 -23.25 1.67 23.05
C ILE A 237 -23.13 3.18 23.02
N VAL A 238 -23.56 3.78 21.93
CA VAL A 238 -23.51 5.22 21.71
C VAL A 238 -24.90 5.68 21.32
N TYR A 239 -25.33 6.80 21.87
CA TYR A 239 -26.57 7.46 21.47
C TYR A 239 -26.29 8.33 20.24
N GLU A 240 -27.04 8.12 19.16
CA GLU A 240 -26.95 8.90 17.92
C GLU A 240 -28.07 9.96 17.87
N PRO A 241 -27.76 11.25 18.09
CA PRO A 241 -28.77 12.30 18.20
C PRO A 241 -29.56 12.53 16.91
N ASN A 242 -28.98 12.24 15.74
CA ASN A 242 -29.64 12.49 14.46
C ASN A 242 -30.83 11.56 14.20
N ILE A 243 -30.84 10.38 14.83
CA ILE A 243 -31.93 9.40 14.70
C ILE A 243 -32.62 9.10 16.05
N ASP A 244 -32.19 9.73 17.14
CA ASP A 244 -32.74 9.57 18.50
C ASP A 244 -32.74 8.10 18.99
N GLU A 245 -31.67 7.37 18.67
CA GLU A 245 -31.54 5.94 18.98
C GLU A 245 -30.18 5.58 19.57
N TYR A 246 -30.15 4.53 20.40
CA TYR A 246 -28.91 3.89 20.81
C TYR A 246 -28.45 2.88 19.77
N MET A 247 -27.16 2.94 19.44
CA MET A 247 -26.49 2.09 18.47
C MET A 247 -25.27 1.41 19.09
N VAL A 248 -24.93 0.23 18.56
CA VAL A 248 -23.64 -0.41 18.85
C VAL A 248 -22.59 0.19 17.92
N ARG A 249 -21.61 0.87 18.52
CA ARG A 249 -20.39 1.30 17.85
C ARG A 249 -19.30 0.26 18.07
N ALA A 250 -18.66 -0.15 16.98
CA ALA A 250 -17.48 -1.01 16.99
C ALA A 250 -16.26 -0.23 16.49
N ASP A 251 -15.18 -0.30 17.26
CA ASP A 251 -13.86 0.21 16.91
C ASP A 251 -12.95 -0.97 16.57
N PHE A 252 -12.99 -1.39 15.30
CA PHE A 252 -12.28 -2.55 14.79
C PHE A 252 -10.78 -2.29 14.70
N LYS A 253 -9.98 -3.18 15.31
CA LYS A 253 -8.51 -3.12 15.33
C LYS A 253 -7.85 -4.15 14.40
N LYS A 254 -8.61 -5.15 13.95
CA LYS A 254 -8.10 -6.26 13.12
C LYS A 254 -9.17 -6.80 12.18
N ALA A 255 -8.76 -7.16 10.96
CA ALA A 255 -9.61 -7.87 10.01
C ALA A 255 -9.81 -9.35 10.39
N GLY A 256 -10.92 -9.91 9.92
CA GLY A 256 -11.28 -11.31 10.03
C GLY A 256 -12.65 -11.52 10.66
N ASP A 257 -12.93 -12.77 11.03
CA ASP A 257 -14.22 -13.16 11.59
C ASP A 257 -14.19 -13.15 13.11
N THR A 258 -15.21 -12.54 13.71
CA THR A 258 -15.45 -12.57 15.16
C THR A 258 -16.93 -12.73 15.44
N VAL A 259 -17.25 -12.92 16.71
CA VAL A 259 -18.62 -13.02 17.21
C VAL A 259 -18.89 -11.84 18.12
N LEU A 260 -20.00 -11.14 17.87
CA LEU A 260 -20.51 -10.08 18.72
C LEU A 260 -21.62 -10.63 19.60
N THR A 261 -21.49 -10.42 20.91
CA THR A 261 -22.51 -10.78 21.89
C THR A 261 -23.15 -9.51 22.43
N LEU A 262 -24.48 -9.47 22.39
CA LEU A 262 -25.31 -8.41 22.94
C LEU A 262 -26.19 -9.00 24.03
N GLU A 263 -25.96 -8.60 25.27
CA GLU A 263 -26.80 -8.95 26.42
C GLU A 263 -27.76 -7.79 26.69
N MET A 264 -29.06 -8.08 26.59
CA MET A 264 -30.12 -7.13 26.87
C MET A 264 -30.40 -7.03 28.37
N GLU A 265 -31.05 -5.95 28.80
CA GLU A 265 -31.46 -5.76 30.20
C GLU A 265 -32.37 -6.87 30.73
N ASP A 266 -33.18 -7.48 29.85
CA ASP A 266 -34.07 -8.58 30.20
C ASP A 266 -33.37 -9.95 30.34
N GLY A 267 -32.04 -9.98 30.19
CA GLY A 267 -31.22 -11.19 30.22
C GLY A 267 -31.17 -11.93 28.88
N THR A 268 -31.84 -11.44 27.83
CA THR A 268 -31.76 -12.03 26.49
C THR A 268 -30.38 -11.81 25.89
N VAL A 269 -29.70 -12.90 25.56
CA VAL A 269 -28.42 -12.86 24.86
C VAL A 269 -28.65 -13.07 23.37
N ARG A 270 -28.13 -12.16 22.54
CA ARG A 270 -28.14 -12.28 21.08
C ARG A 270 -26.72 -12.31 20.55
N VAL A 271 -26.50 -13.19 19.59
CA VAL A 271 -25.17 -13.47 19.04
C VAL A 271 -25.18 -13.17 17.54
N TYR A 272 -24.14 -12.49 17.07
CA TYR A 272 -23.97 -12.13 15.67
C TYR A 272 -22.59 -12.54 15.18
N ASP A 273 -22.54 -13.10 13.98
CA ASP A 273 -21.30 -13.29 13.24
C ASP A 273 -20.92 -11.96 12.56
N VAL A 274 -19.70 -11.51 12.80
CA VAL A 274 -19.18 -10.25 12.27
C VAL A 274 -17.95 -10.54 11.42
N HIS A 275 -18.03 -10.26 10.13
CA HIS A 275 -16.89 -10.26 9.22
C HIS A 275 -16.34 -8.85 9.10
N ILE A 276 -15.04 -8.66 9.36
CA ILE A 276 -14.40 -7.36 9.43
C ILE A 276 -13.38 -7.21 8.30
N GLU A 277 -13.54 -6.15 7.51
CA GLU A 277 -12.53 -5.61 6.61
C GLU A 277 -12.17 -4.18 7.03
N ARG A 278 -11.21 -3.55 6.33
CA ARG A 278 -10.65 -2.26 6.76
C ARG A 278 -11.59 -1.09 6.61
N ASP A 279 -12.48 -1.15 5.63
CA ASP A 279 -13.40 -0.06 5.30
C ASP A 279 -14.85 -0.55 5.20
N THR A 280 -15.10 -1.82 5.58
CA THR A 280 -16.43 -2.43 5.55
C THR A 280 -16.52 -3.56 6.56
N TYR A 281 -17.74 -3.95 6.88
CA TYR A 281 -18.05 -5.08 7.74
C TYR A 281 -19.36 -5.72 7.27
N SER A 282 -19.58 -6.98 7.64
CA SER A 282 -20.90 -7.60 7.53
C SER A 282 -21.30 -8.23 8.86
N VAL A 283 -22.57 -8.06 9.22
CA VAL A 283 -23.15 -8.62 10.45
C VAL A 283 -24.28 -9.55 10.06
N THR A 284 -24.17 -10.82 10.47
CA THR A 284 -25.22 -11.82 10.27
C THR A 284 -25.68 -12.31 11.63
N LYS A 285 -27.00 -12.44 11.81
CA LYS A 285 -27.53 -13.04 13.04
C LYS A 285 -27.15 -14.52 13.06
N ARG A 286 -26.58 -14.98 14.17
CA ARG A 286 -26.34 -16.40 14.40
C ARG A 286 -27.64 -16.99 14.95
N ASP A 287 -28.23 -17.92 14.20
CA ASP A 287 -29.47 -18.62 14.59
C ASP A 287 -29.26 -19.55 15.79
#